data_AF-A0AAW1IAB4-F1
#
_entry.id   AF-A0AAW1IAB4-F1
#
_cell.length_a   1.000
_cell.length_b   1.000
_cell.length_c   1.000
_cell.angle_alpha   90.00
_cell.angle_beta   90.00
_cell.angle_gamma   90.00
#
_symmetry.space_group_name_H-M   'P 1'
#
loop_
_entity.id
_entity.type
_entity.pdbx_description
1 polymer ?
#
loop_
_entity_poly.entity_id
_entity_poly.type
_entity_poly.pdbx_seq_one_letter_code
_entity_poly.pdbx_strand_id
1 'polypeptide(L)'
;MSCNWLLCNVPKHVTQVEIIFPMVGNSCIPPDRAFGNIEEVVRKTSTMTHPDGYIIIIKEHATVLQMREDYKLIVPKELQLGVSLKLDKIKSISSLLASHYGSDWKQDESLCYFTTLFQNNNNNKHHSEAAADKEDADPIEDKV
;
A
#
# COMPACT_ATOMS: atom_id res chain seq x y z
N MET A 1 -19.81 -14.81 8.31
CA MET A 1 -20.85 -15.80 7.94
C MET A 1 -20.28 -17.19 7.63
N SER A 2 -19.08 -17.32 7.05
CA SER A 2 -18.42 -18.61 6.78
C SER A 2 -18.11 -19.44 8.04
N CYS A 3 -17.64 -18.81 9.13
CA CYS A 3 -17.23 -19.53 10.34
C CYS A 3 -18.39 -20.27 11.04
N ASN A 4 -19.60 -19.70 11.02
CA ASN A 4 -20.78 -20.32 11.65
C ASN A 4 -21.24 -21.57 10.89
N TRP A 5 -21.18 -21.54 9.56
CA TRP A 5 -21.54 -22.70 8.74
C TRP A 5 -20.53 -23.85 8.90
N LEU A 6 -19.23 -23.53 8.99
CA LEU A 6 -18.18 -24.53 9.26
C LEU A 6 -18.36 -25.21 10.63
N LEU A 7 -18.85 -24.48 11.63
CA LEU A 7 -19.09 -25.05 12.96
C LEU A 7 -20.35 -25.92 13.01
N CYS A 8 -21.40 -25.57 12.26
CA CYS A 8 -22.71 -26.22 12.40
C CYS A 8 -23.01 -27.26 11.31
N ASN A 9 -22.46 -27.12 10.12
CA ASN A 9 -22.90 -27.86 8.93
C ASN A 9 -21.77 -28.61 8.20
N VAL A 10 -20.53 -28.56 8.71
CA VAL A 10 -19.42 -29.26 8.03
C VAL A 10 -19.56 -30.79 8.20
N PRO A 11 -19.42 -31.58 7.13
CA PRO A 11 -19.45 -33.03 7.25
C PRO A 11 -18.31 -33.58 8.11
N LYS A 12 -18.61 -34.59 8.95
CA LYS A 12 -17.66 -35.16 9.94
C LYS A 12 -16.41 -35.84 9.33
N HIS A 13 -16.38 -36.04 8.01
CA HIS A 13 -15.25 -36.64 7.29
C HIS A 13 -14.27 -35.60 6.73
N VAL A 14 -14.53 -34.31 6.90
CA VAL A 14 -13.62 -33.24 6.45
C VAL A 14 -12.49 -33.09 7.46
N THR A 15 -11.27 -33.42 7.06
CA THR A 15 -10.06 -33.37 7.91
C THR A 15 -9.29 -32.05 7.80
N GLN A 16 -9.40 -31.36 6.66
CA GLN A 16 -8.68 -30.12 6.39
C GLN A 16 -9.57 -29.15 5.61
N VAL A 17 -9.59 -27.89 6.04
CA VAL A 17 -10.25 -26.78 5.34
C VAL A 17 -9.17 -25.75 5.03
N GLU A 18 -8.92 -25.53 3.75
CA GLU A 18 -8.02 -24.48 3.28
C GLU A 18 -8.86 -23.27 2.83
N ILE A 19 -8.63 -22.13 3.46
CA ILE A 19 -9.34 -20.89 3.15
C ILE A 19 -8.38 -20.00 2.37
N ILE A 20 -8.66 -19.80 1.09
CA ILE A 20 -7.87 -18.94 0.21
C ILE A 20 -8.56 -17.58 0.15
N PHE A 21 -7.94 -16.57 0.77
CA PHE A 21 -8.37 -15.18 0.60
C PHE A 21 -7.57 -14.55 -0.54
N PRO A 22 -8.21 -14.08 -1.62
CA PRO A 22 -7.54 -13.23 -2.57
C PRO A 22 -7.15 -11.93 -1.86
N MET A 23 -5.85 -11.72 -1.65
CA MET A 23 -5.34 -10.48 -1.06
C MET A 23 -5.57 -9.33 -2.04
N VAL A 24 -6.48 -8.43 -1.70
CA VAL A 24 -6.64 -7.17 -2.41
C VAL A 24 -5.44 -6.27 -2.04
N GLY A 25 -4.47 -6.18 -2.94
CA GLY A 25 -3.58 -5.02 -2.91
C GLY A 25 -4.43 -3.76 -3.10
N ASN A 26 -4.01 -2.62 -2.52
CA ASN A 26 -4.48 -1.29 -2.93
C ASN A 26 -4.07 -1.07 -4.39
N SER A 27 -4.80 -1.73 -5.28
CA SER A 27 -4.53 -1.82 -6.69
C SER A 27 -4.83 -0.45 -7.27
N CYS A 28 -3.79 0.23 -7.75
CA CYS A 28 -3.93 1.41 -8.62
C CYS A 28 -4.52 1.05 -9.99
N ILE A 29 -4.93 -0.21 -10.23
CA ILE A 29 -5.70 -0.63 -11.39
C ILE A 29 -7.17 -0.27 -11.11
N PRO A 30 -7.86 0.45 -12.02
CA PRO A 30 -9.27 0.71 -11.85
C PRO A 30 -10.00 -0.62 -11.56
N PRO A 31 -10.87 -0.67 -10.54
CA PRO A 31 -11.54 -1.89 -10.07
C PRO A 31 -12.39 -2.60 -11.15
N ASP A 32 -12.52 -1.99 -12.32
CA ASP A 32 -13.57 -2.22 -13.30
C ASP A 32 -13.19 -3.11 -14.51
N ARG A 33 -12.06 -3.84 -14.49
CA ARG A 33 -11.68 -4.70 -15.66
C ARG A 33 -11.15 -6.10 -15.39
N ALA A 34 -10.33 -6.33 -14.36
CA ALA A 34 -9.81 -7.68 -14.10
C ALA A 34 -10.68 -8.41 -13.07
N PHE A 35 -10.93 -7.76 -11.93
CA PHE A 35 -11.69 -8.36 -10.82
C PHE A 35 -13.15 -8.58 -11.16
N GLY A 36 -13.82 -7.61 -11.81
CA GLY A 36 -15.22 -7.79 -12.24
C GLY A 36 -15.40 -8.95 -13.22
N ASN A 37 -14.47 -9.13 -14.16
CA ASN A 37 -14.50 -10.25 -15.11
C ASN A 37 -14.26 -11.59 -14.41
N ILE A 38 -13.27 -11.65 -13.53
CA ILE A 38 -12.98 -12.85 -12.72
C ILE A 38 -14.19 -13.21 -11.85
N GLU A 39 -14.80 -12.23 -11.18
CA GLU A 39 -15.97 -12.44 -10.32
C GLU A 39 -17.18 -12.92 -11.12
N GLU A 40 -17.41 -12.36 -12.31
CA GLU A 40 -18.49 -12.79 -13.20
C GLU A 40 -18.32 -14.27 -13.61
N VAL A 41 -17.09 -14.68 -13.94
CA VAL A 41 -16.77 -16.07 -14.31
C VAL A 41 -16.92 -16.99 -13.11
N VAL A 42 -16.34 -16.64 -11.96
CA VAL A 42 -16.45 -17.42 -10.71
C VAL A 42 -17.91 -17.61 -10.31
N ARG A 43 -18.75 -16.58 -10.44
CA ARG A 43 -20.18 -16.65 -10.12
C ARG A 43 -20.96 -17.58 -11.06
N LYS A 44 -20.54 -17.70 -12.33
CA LYS A 44 -21.15 -18.62 -13.31
C LYS A 44 -20.71 -20.07 -13.09
N THR A 45 -19.51 -20.28 -12.55
CA THR A 45 -19.00 -21.61 -12.21
C THR A 45 -19.67 -22.13 -10.94
N SER A 46 -20.68 -22.99 -11.10
CA SER A 46 -21.53 -23.49 -10.00
C SER A 46 -20.80 -24.38 -8.99
N THR A 47 -19.74 -25.06 -9.41
CA THR A 47 -18.98 -25.97 -8.54
C THR A 47 -17.50 -25.93 -8.89
N MET A 48 -16.65 -25.67 -7.90
CA MET A 48 -15.20 -25.74 -8.03
C MET A 48 -14.68 -26.78 -7.04
N THR A 49 -14.15 -27.89 -7.56
CA THR A 49 -13.71 -29.03 -6.74
C THR A 49 -12.26 -28.89 -6.27
N HIS A 50 -11.44 -28.13 -6.99
CA HIS A 50 -10.03 -27.93 -6.69
C HIS A 50 -9.63 -26.45 -6.74
N PRO A 51 -8.69 -26.01 -5.86
CA PRO A 51 -8.22 -24.63 -5.81
C PRO A 51 -7.54 -24.17 -7.11
N ASP A 52 -7.03 -25.11 -7.90
CA ASP A 52 -6.45 -24.85 -9.22
C ASP A 52 -7.43 -24.18 -10.18
N GLY A 53 -8.74 -24.38 -9.98
CA GLY A 53 -9.78 -23.71 -10.77
C GLY A 53 -9.72 -22.18 -10.65
N TYR A 54 -9.42 -21.67 -9.46
CA TYR A 54 -9.24 -20.23 -9.26
C TYR A 54 -7.99 -19.72 -9.97
N ILE A 55 -6.90 -20.49 -9.91
CA ILE A 55 -5.64 -20.13 -10.57
C ILE A 55 -5.86 -20.05 -12.09
N ILE A 56 -6.62 -20.98 -12.67
CA ILE A 56 -6.96 -20.99 -14.09
C ILE A 56 -7.79 -19.76 -14.46
N ILE A 57 -8.88 -19.49 -13.75
CA ILE A 57 -9.76 -18.34 -14.04
C ILE A 57 -9.01 -17.01 -13.90
N ILE A 58 -8.17 -16.86 -12.87
CA ILE A 58 -7.41 -15.62 -12.67
C ILE A 58 -6.34 -15.50 -13.76
N LYS A 59 -5.68 -16.60 -14.18
CA LYS A 59 -4.69 -16.60 -15.29
C LYS A 59 -5.28 -16.14 -16.63
N GLU A 60 -6.57 -16.38 -16.88
CA GLU A 60 -7.25 -15.92 -18.09
C GLU A 60 -7.38 -14.39 -18.17
N HIS A 61 -7.45 -13.73 -17.01
CA HIS A 61 -7.75 -12.30 -16.91
C HIS A 61 -6.61 -11.46 -16.34
N ALA A 62 -5.62 -12.07 -15.70
CA ALA A 62 -4.53 -11.39 -15.02
C ALA A 62 -3.27 -12.27 -14.90
N THR A 63 -2.12 -11.61 -14.67
CA THR A 63 -0.89 -12.32 -14.29
C THR A 63 -1.02 -12.82 -12.85
N VAL A 64 -0.96 -14.14 -12.67
CA VAL A 64 -0.96 -14.78 -11.34
C VAL A 64 0.47 -14.97 -10.86
N LEU A 65 0.77 -14.49 -9.66
CA LEU A 65 2.02 -14.78 -8.96
C LEU A 65 1.70 -15.69 -7.76
N GLN A 66 2.32 -16.87 -7.75
CA GLN A 66 2.18 -17.82 -6.66
C GLN A 66 3.28 -17.58 -5.62
N MET A 67 2.89 -17.20 -4.40
CA MET A 67 3.83 -16.82 -3.34
C MET A 67 4.90 -17.90 -3.06
N ARG A 68 4.58 -19.19 -3.21
CA ARG A 68 5.52 -20.30 -2.96
C ARG A 68 6.61 -20.42 -4.04
N GLU A 69 6.28 -20.12 -5.29
CA GLU A 69 7.14 -20.39 -6.45
C GLU A 69 7.80 -19.10 -6.97
N ASP A 70 7.02 -18.03 -7.05
CA ASP A 70 7.38 -16.78 -7.70
C ASP A 70 7.98 -15.75 -6.73
N TYR A 71 8.25 -16.12 -5.47
CA TYR A 71 8.83 -15.19 -4.50
C TYR A 71 10.16 -14.58 -4.97
N LYS A 72 10.90 -15.32 -5.81
CA LYS A 72 12.17 -14.85 -6.42
C LYS A 72 11.96 -13.75 -7.46
N LEU A 73 10.77 -13.65 -8.05
CA LEU A 73 10.41 -12.61 -9.01
C LEU A 73 10.01 -11.31 -8.30
N ILE A 74 9.69 -11.38 -7.01
CA ILE A 74 9.40 -10.21 -6.18
C ILE A 74 10.73 -9.59 -5.79
N VAL A 75 11.12 -8.52 -6.49
CA VAL A 75 12.22 -7.66 -6.05
C VAL A 75 11.64 -6.64 -5.06
N PRO A 76 11.98 -6.71 -3.76
CA PRO A 76 11.54 -5.70 -2.81
C PRO A 76 12.01 -4.34 -3.29
N LYS A 77 11.08 -3.43 -3.54
CA LYS A 77 11.43 -2.05 -3.86
C LYS A 77 11.80 -1.38 -2.54
N GLU A 78 13.04 -0.89 -2.45
CA GLU A 78 13.43 -0.04 -1.33
C GLU A 78 12.48 1.14 -1.26
N LEU A 79 11.81 1.25 -0.12
CA LEU A 79 10.97 2.39 0.17
C LEU A 79 11.91 3.56 0.49
N GLN A 80 11.85 4.61 -0.33
CA GLN A 80 12.57 5.84 -0.07
C GLN A 80 12.08 6.41 1.27
N LEU A 81 12.91 6.27 2.30
CA LEU A 81 12.70 6.91 3.58
C LEU A 81 12.84 8.41 3.36
N GLY A 82 11.83 9.19 3.75
CA GLY A 82 11.91 10.66 3.71
C GLY A 82 11.23 11.34 2.51
N VAL A 83 10.19 10.76 1.92
CA VAL A 83 9.29 11.55 1.05
C VAL A 83 8.71 12.69 1.87
N SER A 84 9.08 13.93 1.52
CA SER A 84 8.55 15.12 2.18
C SER A 84 7.03 15.13 2.06
N LEU A 85 6.37 15.20 3.20
CA LEU A 85 4.93 15.25 3.26
C LEU A 85 4.47 16.62 2.78
N LYS A 86 3.56 16.63 1.81
CA LYS A 86 2.85 17.84 1.42
C LYS A 86 2.17 18.45 2.64
N LEU A 87 2.23 19.77 2.76
CA LEU A 87 1.67 20.51 3.89
C LEU A 87 0.19 20.19 4.12
N ASP A 88 -0.58 19.96 3.05
CA ASP A 88 -2.00 19.63 3.14
C ASP A 88 -2.25 18.29 3.85
N LYS A 89 -1.39 17.29 3.60
CA LYS A 89 -1.46 16.00 4.29
C LYS A 89 -1.15 16.16 5.78
N ILE A 90 -0.16 16.98 6.13
CA ILE A 90 0.20 17.24 7.54
C ILE A 90 -0.97 17.92 8.26
N LYS A 91 -1.58 18.93 7.63
CA LYS A 91 -2.76 19.61 8.20
C LYS A 91 -3.93 18.65 8.39
N SER A 92 -4.20 17.81 7.39
CA SER A 92 -5.26 16.80 7.46
C SER A 92 -5.02 15.79 8.58
N ILE A 93 -3.81 15.23 8.69
CA ILE A 93 -3.45 14.29 9.75
C ILE A 93 -3.49 14.96 11.12
N SER A 94 -2.99 16.20 11.26
CA SER A 94 -3.05 16.93 12.52
C SER A 94 -4.48 17.22 12.97
N SER A 95 -5.38 17.52 12.03
CA SER A 95 -6.81 17.69 12.32
C SER A 95 -7.45 16.38 12.76
N LEU A 96 -7.10 15.27 12.09
CA LEU A 96 -7.58 13.94 12.43
C LEU A 96 -7.13 13.52 13.84
N LEU A 97 -5.85 13.72 14.17
CA LEU A 97 -5.32 13.41 15.49
C LEU A 97 -5.99 14.26 16.58
N ALA A 98 -6.18 15.56 16.34
CA ALA A 98 -6.90 16.43 17.26
C ALA A 98 -8.37 16.01 17.45
N SER A 99 -9.01 15.52 16.38
CA SER A 99 -10.40 15.03 16.42
C SER A 99 -10.55 13.74 17.23
N HIS A 100 -9.60 12.81 17.14
CA HIS A 100 -9.70 11.50 17.82
C HIS A 100 -9.10 11.49 19.23
N TYR A 101 -8.06 12.29 19.48
CA TYR A 101 -7.27 12.25 20.71
C TYR A 101 -7.28 13.58 21.49
N GLY A 102 -8.01 14.59 20.99
CA GLY A 102 -8.09 15.92 21.58
C GLY A 102 -6.91 16.82 21.19
N SER A 103 -7.00 18.10 21.53
CA SER A 103 -5.99 19.11 21.18
C SER A 103 -4.60 18.82 21.75
N ASP A 104 -4.53 18.08 22.85
CA ASP A 104 -3.30 17.73 23.57
C ASP A 104 -2.66 16.42 23.12
N TRP A 105 -3.10 15.84 21.99
CA TRP A 105 -2.59 14.58 21.45
C TRP A 105 -1.06 14.51 21.30
N LYS A 106 -0.38 15.66 21.20
CA LYS A 106 1.09 15.75 21.13
C LYS A 106 1.80 15.31 22.41
N GLN A 107 1.10 15.26 23.54
CA GLN A 107 1.63 14.81 24.83
C GLN A 107 1.50 13.30 25.00
N ASP A 108 0.72 12.63 24.15
CA ASP A 108 0.54 11.19 24.18
C ASP A 108 1.79 10.48 23.62
N GLU A 109 2.46 9.72 24.47
CA GLU A 109 3.65 8.96 24.12
C GLU A 109 3.38 7.92 23.02
N SER A 110 2.16 7.39 22.94
CA SER A 110 1.74 6.46 21.87
C SER A 110 1.70 7.12 20.49
N LEU A 111 1.68 8.45 20.42
CA LEU A 111 1.65 9.25 19.20
C LEU A 111 2.99 9.94 18.87
N CYS A 112 4.07 9.63 19.60
CA CYS A 112 5.41 10.22 19.40
C CYS A 112 5.98 10.06 17.98
N TYR A 113 5.53 9.05 17.24
CA TYR A 113 5.88 8.86 15.84
C TYR A 113 5.47 10.07 14.99
N PHE A 114 4.24 10.59 15.18
CA PHE A 114 3.72 11.70 14.39
C PHE A 114 4.42 13.02 14.71
N THR A 115 4.77 13.25 15.97
CA THR A 115 5.52 14.45 16.37
C THR A 115 6.92 14.45 15.75
N THR A 116 7.62 13.31 15.81
CA THR A 116 8.93 13.11 15.18
C THR A 116 8.85 13.27 13.66
N LEU A 117 7.83 12.69 13.03
CA LEU A 117 7.58 12.77 11.59
C LEU A 117 7.34 14.22 11.13
N PHE A 118 6.56 15.01 11.88
CA PHE A 118 6.34 16.41 11.56
C PHE A 118 7.58 17.28 11.76
N GLN A 119 8.38 17.01 12.80
CA GLN A 119 9.65 17.71 13.04
C GLN A 119 10.66 17.45 11.92
N ASN A 120 10.84 16.19 11.52
CA ASN A 120 11.77 15.80 10.45
C ASN A 120 11.36 16.40 9.10
N ASN A 121 10.05 16.54 8.84
CA ASN A 121 9.58 17.16 7.61
C ASN A 121 9.89 18.66 7.54
N ASN A 122 9.94 19.36 8.67
CA ASN A 122 10.34 20.78 8.72
C ASN A 122 11.85 20.94 8.48
N ASN A 123 12.67 20.03 9.03
CA ASN A 123 14.13 20.11 8.90
C ASN A 123 14.60 19.86 7.46
N ASN A 124 13.96 18.95 6.72
CA ASN A 124 14.28 18.70 5.31
C ASN A 124 13.97 19.88 4.37
N LYS A 125 13.13 20.84 4.79
CA LYS A 125 12.80 22.02 4.00
C LYS A 125 13.89 23.10 4.05
N HIS A 126 14.65 23.16 5.15
CA HIS A 126 15.72 24.15 5.33
C HIS A 126 17.03 23.79 4.61
N HIS A 127 17.26 22.50 4.31
CA HIS A 127 18.51 22.07 3.68
C HIS A 127 18.51 22.24 2.15
N SER A 128 17.34 22.43 1.51
CA SER A 128 17.21 22.62 0.06
C SER A 128 17.30 24.08 -0.41
N GLU A 129 17.28 25.06 0.49
CA GLU A 129 17.36 26.51 0.13
C GLU A 129 18.76 27.11 0.32
N ALA A 130 19.72 26.39 0.92
CA ALA A 130 21.06 26.91 1.20
C ALA A 130 22.12 26.66 0.10
N ALA A 131 21.73 26.10 -1.05
CA ALA A 131 22.68 25.70 -2.11
C ALA A 131 22.56 26.52 -3.41
N ALA A 132 21.81 27.62 -3.42
CA ALA A 132 21.63 28.47 -4.59
C ALA A 132 21.99 29.91 -4.28
N ASP A 133 23.27 30.16 -3.98
CA ASP A 133 23.87 31.50 -4.04
C ASP A 133 25.39 31.36 -4.04
N LYS A 134 25.98 31.25 -5.24
CA LYS A 134 27.31 31.72 -5.64
C LYS A 134 27.70 31.10 -6.99
N GLU A 135 27.27 31.76 -8.07
CA GLU A 135 28.03 31.82 -9.33
C GLU A 135 27.45 32.98 -10.16
N ASP A 136 27.88 34.19 -9.83
CA ASP A 136 27.75 35.36 -10.70
C ASP A 136 29.10 36.06 -10.75
N ALA A 137 29.70 36.03 -11.94
CA ALA A 137 30.35 37.14 -12.65
C ALA A 137 31.64 36.71 -13.35
N ASP A 138 31.51 36.36 -14.63
CA ASP A 138 32.57 36.58 -15.61
C ASP A 138 32.94 38.08 -15.65
N PRO A 139 34.21 38.39 -15.93
CA PRO A 139 34.48 39.46 -16.88
C PRO A 139 35.34 38.94 -18.03
N ILE A 140 34.76 39.00 -19.23
CA ILE A 140 35.49 39.07 -20.49
C ILE A 140 36.24 40.41 -20.50
N GLU A 141 37.56 40.40 -20.60
CA GLU A 141 38.27 41.47 -21.30
C GLU A 141 39.34 40.92 -22.24
N ASP A 142 39.48 41.68 -23.31
CA ASP A 142 39.91 41.36 -24.65
C ASP A 142 41.36 41.86 -24.88
N LYS A 143 41.96 41.48 -26.03
CA LYS A 143 43.21 41.98 -26.64
C LYS A 143 44.52 41.28 -26.18
N VAL A 144 45.47 40.93 -27.05
CA VAL A 144 45.89 41.45 -28.38
C VAL A 144 46.28 40.28 -29.29
#